data_AF-A0A6C0KTU8-F1
#
_entry.id   AF-A0A6C0KTU8-F1
#
_cell.length_a   1.000
_cell.length_b   1.000
_cell.length_c   1.000
_cell.angle_alpha   90.00
_cell.angle_beta   90.00
_cell.angle_gamma   90.00
#
_symmetry.space_group_name_H-M   'P 1'
#
loop_
_entity.id
_entity.type
_entity.pdbx_description
1 polymer ?
#
loop_
_entity_poly.entity_id
_entity_poly.type
_entity_poly.pdbx_seq_one_letter_code
_entity_poly.pdbx_strand_id
1 'polypeptide(L)'
;MSSNSSKIYYYILYFTSFFTSQSLSMWGQYFTLKFKNLTNWEAFKMAIPFAWIDWFFLTIAIDIGHTHKLVTPTQDTFLLIIVQFCLVLIINHFYLKQNVYFSEVVAFVLILIAYSISLFNLVSHALKLPVPKVNKKMFDEQSNKLSYDNKNKIVKINNNQSEIIKESKKEINTSDSEETNK
;
A
#
# COMPACT_ATOMS: atom_id res chain seq x y z
N MET A 1 -0.17 -29.28 -24.95
CA MET A 1 -1.40 -28.74 -24.33
C MET A 1 -1.16 -28.33 -22.85
N SER A 2 -0.02 -27.70 -22.52
CA SER A 2 0.44 -27.44 -21.13
C SER A 2 0.68 -25.95 -20.80
N SER A 3 0.47 -25.04 -21.75
CA SER A 3 0.76 -23.61 -21.58
C SER A 3 -0.34 -22.81 -20.87
N ASN A 4 -1.59 -23.27 -20.87
CA ASN A 4 -2.71 -22.53 -20.27
C ASN A 4 -2.91 -22.86 -18.79
N SER A 5 -2.64 -24.10 -18.37
CA SER A 5 -2.81 -24.51 -16.96
C SER A 5 -1.82 -23.84 -16.00
N SER A 6 -0.61 -23.48 -16.46
CA SER A 6 0.33 -22.72 -15.62
C SER A 6 -0.13 -21.27 -15.42
N LYS A 7 -0.67 -20.62 -16.47
CA LYS A 7 -1.18 -19.25 -16.38
C LYS A 7 -2.41 -19.14 -15.48
N ILE A 8 -3.37 -20.07 -15.58
CA ILE A 8 -4.57 -20.04 -14.74
C ILE A 8 -4.21 -20.22 -13.26
N TYR A 9 -3.20 -21.04 -12.95
CA TYR A 9 -2.69 -21.19 -11.59
C TYR A 9 -2.20 -19.84 -11.02
N TYR A 10 -1.40 -19.08 -11.77
CA TYR A 10 -0.94 -17.75 -11.34
C TYR A 10 -2.09 -16.73 -11.21
N TYR A 11 -3.10 -16.79 -12.08
CA TYR A 11 -4.31 -15.98 -11.94
C TYR A 11 -5.06 -16.31 -10.65
N ILE A 12 -5.26 -17.60 -10.35
CA ILE A 12 -5.93 -18.04 -9.12
C ILE A 12 -5.13 -17.57 -7.91
N LEU A 13 -3.80 -17.79 -7.91
CA LEU A 13 -2.92 -17.41 -6.80
C LEU A 13 -2.90 -15.89 -6.58
N TYR A 14 -2.86 -15.11 -7.66
CA TYR A 14 -2.97 -13.66 -7.63
C TYR A 14 -4.30 -13.24 -7.01
N PHE A 15 -5.43 -13.74 -7.54
CA PHE A 15 -6.76 -13.35 -7.08
C PHE A 15 -7.03 -13.76 -5.63
N THR A 16 -6.60 -14.95 -5.20
CA THR A 16 -6.81 -15.41 -3.82
C THR A 16 -5.96 -14.61 -2.84
N SER A 17 -4.69 -14.33 -3.17
CA SER A 17 -3.82 -13.49 -2.35
C SER A 17 -4.35 -12.07 -2.25
N PHE A 18 -4.76 -11.50 -3.38
CA PHE A 18 -5.34 -10.16 -3.46
C PHE A 18 -6.63 -10.06 -2.64
N PHE A 19 -7.57 -10.98 -2.84
CA PHE A 19 -8.83 -11.00 -2.11
C PHE A 19 -8.62 -11.21 -0.60
N THR A 20 -7.65 -12.05 -0.22
CA THR A 20 -7.30 -12.28 1.19
C THR A 20 -6.74 -11.01 1.83
N SER A 21 -5.82 -10.33 1.14
CA SER A 21 -5.31 -9.02 1.56
C SER A 21 -6.45 -8.02 1.78
N GLN A 22 -7.30 -7.80 0.77
CA GLN A 22 -8.42 -6.87 0.88
C GLN A 22 -9.39 -7.24 2.03
N SER A 23 -9.64 -8.53 2.22
CA SER A 23 -10.48 -9.02 3.32
C SER A 23 -9.87 -8.73 4.69
N LEU A 24 -8.55 -8.94 4.86
CA LEU A 24 -7.84 -8.64 6.11
C LEU A 24 -7.79 -7.14 6.40
N SER A 25 -7.56 -6.32 5.36
CA SER A 25 -7.58 -4.87 5.47
C SER A 25 -8.93 -4.36 5.95
N MET A 26 -10.03 -4.83 5.33
CA MET A 26 -11.39 -4.48 5.76
C MET A 26 -11.69 -5.03 7.16
N TRP A 27 -11.34 -6.29 7.43
CA TRP A 27 -11.58 -6.89 8.74
C TRP A 27 -10.87 -6.14 9.87
N GLY A 28 -9.63 -5.69 9.66
CA GLY A 28 -8.88 -4.89 10.63
C GLY A 28 -9.59 -3.57 10.97
N GLN A 29 -10.16 -2.89 9.96
CA GLN A 29 -10.94 -1.68 10.17
C GLN A 29 -12.22 -1.96 10.96
N TYR A 30 -12.99 -2.98 10.57
CA TYR A 30 -14.25 -3.33 11.21
C TYR A 30 -14.08 -3.94 12.62
N PHE A 31 -12.99 -4.66 12.88
CA PHE A 31 -12.71 -5.23 14.20
C PHE A 31 -12.59 -4.14 15.27
N THR A 32 -12.04 -2.98 14.91
CA THR A 32 -11.95 -1.84 15.84
C THR A 32 -13.30 -1.22 16.17
N LEU A 33 -14.32 -1.35 15.29
CA LEU A 33 -15.67 -0.82 15.53
C LEU A 33 -16.44 -1.59 16.62
N LYS A 34 -16.02 -2.80 16.97
CA LYS A 34 -16.67 -3.59 18.04
C LYS A 34 -16.48 -2.97 19.43
N PHE A 35 -15.50 -2.09 19.60
CA PHE A 35 -15.16 -1.51 20.90
C PHE A 35 -15.61 -0.05 20.97
N LYS A 36 -16.56 0.22 21.88
CA LYS A 36 -17.30 1.50 21.93
C LYS A 36 -16.48 2.69 22.46
N ASN A 37 -15.36 2.44 23.14
CA ASN A 37 -14.52 3.45 23.80
C ASN A 37 -13.03 3.22 23.53
N LEU A 38 -12.62 3.02 22.27
CA LEU A 38 -11.19 2.96 21.93
C LEU A 38 -10.64 4.36 21.71
N THR A 39 -9.50 4.65 22.33
CA THR A 39 -8.69 5.81 21.93
C THR A 39 -8.07 5.53 20.55
N ASN A 40 -7.87 6.54 19.71
CA ASN A 40 -7.25 6.40 18.38
C ASN A 40 -5.96 5.55 18.39
N TRP A 41 -5.16 5.67 19.46
CA TRP A 41 -3.93 4.91 19.65
C TRP A 41 -4.16 3.40 19.87
N GLU A 42 -5.23 3.03 20.57
CA GLU A 42 -5.57 1.63 20.82
C GLU A 42 -6.16 0.97 19.59
N ALA A 43 -7.02 1.68 18.87
CA ALA A 43 -7.52 1.25 17.57
C ALA A 43 -6.37 1.03 16.58
N PHE A 44 -5.39 1.95 16.55
CA PHE A 44 -4.20 1.80 15.71
C PHE A 44 -3.39 0.55 16.09
N LYS A 45 -3.08 0.35 17.38
CA LYS A 45 -2.35 -0.85 17.84
C LYS A 45 -3.06 -2.16 17.48
N MET A 46 -4.39 -2.18 17.55
CA MET A 46 -5.18 -3.35 17.12
C MET A 46 -5.16 -3.55 15.60
N ALA A 47 -5.05 -2.49 14.80
CA ALA A 47 -5.01 -2.55 13.34
C ALA A 47 -3.63 -2.94 12.78
N ILE A 48 -2.53 -2.58 13.44
CA ILE A 48 -1.15 -2.92 13.01
C ILE A 48 -0.95 -4.40 12.62
N PRO A 49 -1.35 -5.41 13.42
CA PRO A 49 -1.15 -6.81 13.04
C PRO A 49 -1.91 -7.16 11.75
N PHE A 50 -3.10 -6.61 11.54
CA PHE A 50 -3.84 -6.83 10.30
C PHE A 50 -3.16 -6.15 9.11
N ALA A 51 -2.64 -4.93 9.28
CA ALA A 51 -1.90 -4.22 8.23
C ALA A 51 -0.62 -4.95 7.82
N TRP A 52 0.08 -5.57 8.78
CA TRP A 52 1.29 -6.35 8.48
C TRP A 52 0.97 -7.61 7.66
N ILE A 53 -0.09 -8.34 8.01
CA ILE A 53 -0.50 -9.54 7.27
C ILE A 53 -1.07 -9.14 5.90
N ASP A 54 -1.86 -8.07 5.83
CA ASP A 54 -2.35 -7.50 4.57
C ASP A 54 -1.18 -7.19 3.62
N TRP A 55 -0.17 -6.47 4.11
CA TRP A 55 1.02 -6.15 3.32
C TRP A 55 1.76 -7.39 2.80
N PHE A 56 1.84 -8.45 3.60
CA PHE A 56 2.43 -9.72 3.17
C PHE A 56 1.69 -10.34 1.97
N PHE A 57 0.37 -10.48 2.06
CA PHE A 57 -0.43 -11.04 0.97
C PHE A 57 -0.49 -10.13 -0.25
N LEU A 58 -0.54 -8.80 -0.04
CA LEU A 58 -0.53 -7.82 -1.12
C LEU A 58 0.80 -7.86 -1.88
N THR A 59 1.92 -7.98 -1.18
CA THR A 59 3.25 -8.09 -1.80
C THR A 59 3.35 -9.34 -2.68
N ILE A 60 2.85 -10.48 -2.21
CA ILE A 60 2.78 -11.71 -3.01
C ILE A 60 1.91 -11.51 -4.26
N ALA A 61 0.72 -10.92 -4.09
CA ALA A 61 -0.19 -10.67 -5.21
C ALA A 61 0.46 -9.74 -6.26
N ILE A 62 1.05 -8.63 -5.83
CA ILE A 62 1.72 -7.66 -6.71
C ILE A 62 2.91 -8.30 -7.42
N ASP A 63 3.73 -9.08 -6.72
CA ASP A 63 4.91 -9.75 -7.29
C ASP A 63 4.51 -10.75 -8.38
N ILE A 64 3.49 -11.58 -8.13
CA ILE A 64 2.93 -12.51 -9.13
C ILE A 64 2.33 -11.74 -10.31
N GLY A 65 1.57 -10.68 -10.03
CA GLY A 65 0.93 -9.81 -11.03
C GLY A 65 1.94 -9.19 -11.99
N HIS A 66 3.03 -8.64 -11.46
CA HIS A 66 4.11 -8.04 -12.25
C HIS A 66 4.96 -9.08 -12.97
N THR A 67 5.35 -10.17 -12.30
CA THR A 67 6.23 -11.21 -12.86
C THR A 67 5.59 -11.89 -14.07
N HIS A 68 4.27 -12.12 -14.01
CA HIS A 68 3.53 -12.78 -15.09
C HIS A 68 2.76 -11.82 -16.00
N LYS A 69 2.88 -10.49 -15.80
CA LYS A 69 2.16 -9.44 -16.55
C LYS A 69 0.65 -9.73 -16.66
N LEU A 70 0.04 -10.11 -15.54
CA LEU A 70 -1.35 -10.57 -15.51
C LEU A 70 -2.33 -9.39 -15.62
N VAL A 71 -1.95 -8.23 -15.09
CA VAL A 71 -2.79 -7.03 -14.97
C VAL A 71 -1.92 -5.77 -14.99
N THR A 72 -2.52 -4.65 -15.42
CA THR A 72 -1.86 -3.33 -15.40
C THR A 72 -2.05 -2.65 -14.04
N PRO A 73 -1.14 -1.74 -13.61
CA PRO A 73 -1.26 -1.03 -12.33
C PRO A 73 -2.60 -0.29 -12.15
N THR A 74 -3.15 0.23 -13.25
CA THR A 74 -4.46 0.89 -13.26
C THR A 74 -5.58 -0.11 -13.02
N GLN A 75 -5.55 -1.26 -13.69
CA GLN A 75 -6.55 -2.34 -13.48
C GLN A 75 -6.50 -2.89 -12.05
N ASP A 76 -5.30 -3.06 -11.48
CA ASP A 76 -5.12 -3.45 -10.08
C ASP A 76 -5.76 -2.45 -9.12
N THR A 77 -5.56 -1.15 -9.36
CA THR A 77 -6.15 -0.09 -8.53
C THR A 77 -7.68 -0.10 -8.60
N PHE A 78 -8.25 -0.26 -9.79
CA PHE A 78 -9.72 -0.37 -9.90
C PHE A 78 -10.26 -1.67 -9.30
N LEU A 79 -9.54 -2.79 -9.47
CA LEU A 79 -9.90 -4.06 -8.85
C LEU A 79 -9.90 -3.93 -7.33
N LEU A 80 -8.91 -3.22 -6.77
CA LEU A 80 -8.84 -2.90 -5.34
C LEU A 80 -10.10 -2.16 -4.88
N ILE A 81 -10.47 -1.09 -5.59
CA ILE A 81 -11.67 -0.29 -5.26
C ILE A 81 -12.94 -1.15 -5.32
N ILE A 82 -13.11 -1.97 -6.36
CA ILE A 82 -14.29 -2.83 -6.51
C ILE A 82 -14.36 -3.87 -5.39
N VAL A 83 -13.27 -4.60 -5.16
CA VAL A 83 -13.23 -5.66 -4.14
C VAL A 83 -13.46 -5.05 -2.76
N GLN A 84 -12.82 -3.92 -2.46
CA GLN A 84 -13.00 -3.20 -1.20
C GLN A 84 -14.45 -2.74 -1.01
N PHE A 85 -15.08 -2.19 -2.04
CA PHE A 85 -16.49 -1.77 -1.98
C PHE A 85 -17.44 -2.96 -1.79
N CYS A 86 -17.21 -4.07 -2.50
CA CYS A 86 -17.96 -5.32 -2.30
C CYS A 86 -17.85 -5.83 -0.87
N LEU A 87 -16.64 -5.87 -0.31
CA LEU A 87 -16.39 -6.34 1.05
C LEU A 87 -17.08 -5.45 2.09
N VAL A 88 -17.05 -4.13 1.91
CA VAL A 88 -17.78 -3.17 2.76
C VAL A 88 -19.28 -3.47 2.75
N LEU A 89 -19.89 -3.69 1.58
CA LEU A 89 -21.32 -4.04 1.50
C LEU A 89 -21.63 -5.36 2.19
N ILE A 90 -20.79 -6.39 1.96
CA ILE A 90 -20.94 -7.70 2.59
C ILE A 90 -20.86 -7.56 4.11
N ILE A 91 -19.84 -6.86 4.63
CA ILE A 91 -19.66 -6.68 6.06
C ILE A 91 -20.78 -5.82 6.65
N ASN A 92 -21.20 -4.74 6.00
CA ASN A 92 -22.32 -3.93 6.49
C ASN A 92 -23.62 -4.73 6.60
N HIS A 93 -23.88 -5.58 5.61
CA HIS A 93 -25.07 -6.43 5.62
C HIS A 93 -24.97 -7.57 6.65
N PHE A 94 -23.87 -8.32 6.69
CA PHE A 94 -23.73 -9.48 7.56
C PHE A 94 -23.34 -9.13 9.01
N TYR A 95 -22.44 -8.17 9.20
CA TYR A 95 -21.87 -7.82 10.50
C TYR A 95 -22.70 -6.76 11.23
N LEU A 96 -23.04 -5.65 10.57
CA LEU A 96 -23.86 -4.58 11.17
C LEU A 96 -25.37 -4.81 11.02
N LYS A 97 -25.81 -5.82 10.24
CA LYS A 97 -27.23 -6.08 9.92
C LYS A 97 -27.95 -4.83 9.38
N GLN A 98 -27.20 -3.95 8.72
CA GLN A 98 -27.76 -2.73 8.16
C GLN A 98 -28.42 -3.05 6.81
N ASN A 99 -29.56 -2.43 6.54
CA ASN A 99 -30.24 -2.58 5.24
C ASN A 99 -29.41 -1.88 4.16
N VAL A 100 -29.15 -2.61 3.07
CA VAL A 100 -28.47 -2.07 1.89
C VAL A 100 -29.39 -1.05 1.22
N TYR A 101 -28.94 0.19 1.10
CA TYR A 101 -29.74 1.25 0.52
C TYR A 101 -29.61 1.27 -1.01
N PHE A 102 -30.67 1.69 -1.69
CA PHE A 102 -30.66 1.81 -3.16
C PHE A 102 -29.53 2.72 -3.67
N SER A 103 -29.15 3.74 -2.90
CA SER A 103 -28.01 4.62 -3.20
C SER A 103 -26.68 3.87 -3.26
N GLU A 104 -26.47 2.86 -2.41
CA GLU A 104 -25.24 2.05 -2.41
C GLU A 104 -25.15 1.14 -3.65
N VAL A 105 -26.30 0.63 -4.10
CA VAL A 105 -26.41 -0.16 -5.34
C VAL A 105 -26.13 0.72 -6.55
N VAL A 106 -26.66 1.94 -6.61
CA VAL A 106 -26.36 2.89 -7.69
C VAL A 106 -24.87 3.26 -7.71
N ALA A 107 -24.26 3.47 -6.53
CA ALA A 107 -22.83 3.71 -6.42
C ALA A 107 -22.00 2.52 -6.93
N PHE A 108 -22.40 1.29 -6.61
CA PHE A 108 -21.76 0.09 -7.13
C PHE A 108 -21.78 0.03 -8.66
N VAL A 109 -22.95 0.32 -9.26
CA VAL A 109 -23.12 0.33 -10.72
C VAL A 109 -22.24 1.39 -11.37
N LEU A 110 -22.13 2.58 -10.78
CA LEU A 110 -21.23 3.63 -11.28
C LEU A 110 -19.76 3.19 -11.26
N ILE A 111 -19.32 2.50 -10.21
CA ILE A 111 -17.96 1.96 -10.10
C ILE A 111 -17.72 0.88 -11.18
N LEU A 112 -18.69 0.01 -11.45
CA LEU A 112 -18.58 -1.00 -12.51
C LEU A 112 -18.47 -0.36 -13.91
N ILE A 113 -19.22 0.72 -14.16
CA ILE A 113 -19.13 1.48 -15.40
C ILE A 113 -17.73 2.11 -15.53
N ALA A 114 -17.23 2.75 -14.47
CA ALA A 114 -15.89 3.35 -14.45
C ALA A 114 -14.79 2.31 -14.70
N TYR A 115 -14.90 1.12 -14.09
CA TYR A 115 -13.97 0.02 -14.32
C TYR A 115 -14.03 -0.50 -15.76
N SER A 116 -15.23 -0.63 -16.32
CA SER A 116 -15.40 -1.05 -17.72
C SER A 116 -14.73 -0.05 -18.66
N ILE A 117 -14.91 1.25 -18.43
CA ILE A 117 -14.24 2.32 -19.19
C ILE A 117 -12.71 2.20 -19.08
N SER A 118 -12.19 1.88 -17.89
CA SER A 118 -10.76 1.66 -17.67
C SER A 118 -10.24 0.40 -18.37
N LEU A 119 -10.98 -0.71 -18.35
CA LEU A 119 -10.54 -1.99 -18.93
C LEU A 119 -10.32 -1.88 -20.44
N PHE A 120 -11.22 -1.19 -21.13
CA PHE A 120 -11.13 -1.01 -22.58
C PHE A 120 -10.18 0.13 -23.00
N ASN A 121 -9.52 0.82 -22.05
CA ASN A 121 -8.74 2.02 -22.32
C ASN A 121 -9.50 3.02 -23.22
N LEU A 122 -10.83 3.08 -23.06
CA LEU A 122 -11.74 3.84 -23.94
C LEU A 122 -11.35 5.31 -24.01
N VAL A 123 -10.87 5.86 -22.89
CA VAL A 123 -10.38 7.25 -22.80
C VAL A 123 -9.11 7.47 -23.62
N SER A 124 -8.18 6.51 -23.67
CA SER A 124 -6.97 6.61 -24.49
C SER A 124 -7.30 6.49 -25.99
N HIS A 125 -8.25 5.63 -26.35
CA HIS A 125 -8.74 5.52 -27.73
C HIS A 125 -9.52 6.77 -28.18
N ALA A 126 -10.35 7.35 -27.30
CA ALA A 126 -11.11 8.57 -27.59
C ALA A 126 -10.23 9.83 -27.67
N LEU A 127 -9.15 9.91 -26.88
CA LEU A 127 -8.25 11.06 -26.82
C LEU A 127 -7.00 10.92 -27.72
N LYS A 128 -6.81 9.80 -28.45
CA LYS A 128 -5.60 9.51 -29.27
C LYS A 128 -4.26 9.72 -28.54
N LEU A 129 -4.26 9.73 -27.21
CA LEU A 129 -3.04 9.88 -26.41
C LEU A 129 -2.33 8.53 -26.34
N PRO A 130 -1.02 8.45 -26.68
CA PRO A 130 -0.28 7.21 -26.63
C PRO A 130 -0.25 6.68 -25.19
N VAL A 131 -0.75 5.47 -24.99
CA VAL A 131 -0.63 4.78 -23.71
C VAL A 131 0.86 4.67 -23.38
N PRO A 132 1.35 5.23 -22.26
CA PRO A 132 2.74 5.09 -21.87
C PRO A 132 3.02 3.61 -21.64
N LYS A 133 3.83 3.01 -22.53
CA LYS A 133 4.38 1.68 -22.31
C LYS A 133 5.32 1.79 -21.10
N VAL A 134 4.95 1.19 -19.97
CA VAL A 134 5.83 1.11 -18.80
C VAL A 134 7.11 0.41 -19.23
N ASN A 135 8.15 1.20 -19.46
CA ASN A 135 9.46 0.72 -19.84
C ASN A 135 10.16 0.33 -18.53
N LYS A 136 10.41 -0.97 -18.31
CA LYS A 136 10.96 -1.55 -17.08
C LYS A 136 12.16 -0.75 -16.49
N LYS A 137 12.93 -0.10 -17.37
CA LYS A 137 14.08 0.76 -17.03
C LYS A 137 13.73 1.97 -16.15
N MET A 138 12.54 2.57 -16.29
CA MET A 138 12.16 3.75 -15.49
C MET A 138 11.81 3.40 -14.03
N PHE A 139 11.23 2.21 -13.80
CA PHE A 139 10.87 1.77 -12.44
C PHE A 139 12.11 1.38 -11.63
N ASP A 140 13.08 0.73 -12.29
CA ASP A 140 14.38 0.39 -11.69
C ASP A 140 15.23 1.64 -11.43
N GLU A 141 15.15 2.66 -12.29
CA GLU A 141 15.89 3.92 -12.10
C GLU A 141 15.28 4.82 -11.01
N GLN A 142 13.95 4.82 -10.86
CA GLN A 142 13.26 5.57 -9.82
C GLN A 142 13.41 4.93 -8.44
N SER A 143 13.38 3.58 -8.33
CA SER A 143 13.66 2.88 -7.07
C SER A 143 15.12 3.04 -6.64
N ASN A 144 16.07 2.99 -7.58
CA ASN A 144 17.48 3.25 -7.30
C ASN A 144 17.74 4.69 -6.88
N LYS A 145 17.10 5.69 -7.50
CA LYS A 145 17.21 7.10 -7.07
C LYS A 145 16.65 7.31 -5.65
N LEU A 146 15.47 6.77 -5.35
CA LEU A 146 14.88 6.84 -4.01
C LEU A 146 15.78 6.15 -2.95
N SER A 147 16.41 5.04 -3.30
CA SER A 147 17.37 4.34 -2.42
C SER A 147 18.67 5.13 -2.22
N TYR A 148 19.18 5.77 -3.27
CA TYR A 148 20.42 6.57 -3.22
C TYR A 148 20.23 7.88 -2.42
N ASP A 149 19.11 8.57 -2.63
CA ASP A 149 18.79 9.79 -1.89
C ASP A 149 18.55 9.53 -0.41
N ASN A 150 17.90 8.42 -0.07
CA ASN A 150 17.67 8.05 1.32
C ASN A 150 18.99 7.65 2.03
N LYS A 151 19.88 6.94 1.34
CA LYS A 151 21.23 6.61 1.85
C LYS A 151 22.06 7.87 2.10
N ASN A 152 22.06 8.83 1.17
CA ASN A 152 22.78 10.10 1.32
C ASN A 152 22.21 10.95 2.46
N LYS A 153 20.89 10.94 2.66
CA LYS A 153 20.24 11.63 3.78
C LYS A 153 20.64 11.02 5.13
N ILE A 154 20.70 9.69 5.24
CA ILE A 154 21.13 8.99 6.45
C ILE A 154 22.61 9.28 6.76
N VAL A 155 23.48 9.26 5.75
CA VAL A 155 24.91 9.59 5.91
C VAL A 155 25.10 11.03 6.37
N LYS A 156 24.34 11.98 5.83
CA LYS A 156 24.40 13.39 6.25
C LYS A 156 23.94 13.60 7.69
N ILE A 157 22.91 12.88 8.13
CA ILE A 157 22.44 12.91 9.53
C ILE A 157 23.51 12.37 10.47
N ASN A 158 24.13 11.24 10.13
CA ASN A 158 25.17 10.63 10.96
C ASN A 158 26.43 11.50 11.07
N ASN A 159 26.82 12.18 9.98
CA ASN A 159 27.96 13.08 9.99
C ASN A 159 27.70 14.30 10.88
N ASN A 160 26.54 14.95 10.74
CA ASN A 160 26.16 16.06 11.61
C ASN A 160 26.10 15.65 13.09
N GLN A 161 25.59 14.45 13.38
CA GLN A 161 25.53 13.94 14.75
C GLN A 161 26.95 13.68 15.32
N SER A 162 27.89 13.24 14.48
CA SER A 162 29.29 13.06 14.88
C SER A 162 30.04 14.37 15.11
N GLU A 163 29.68 15.45 14.42
CA GLU A 163 30.24 16.80 14.64
C GLU A 163 29.73 17.41 15.94
N ILE A 164 28.43 17.28 16.24
CA ILE A 164 27.82 17.74 17.51
C ILE A 164 28.44 17.01 18.72
N ILE A 165 28.75 15.71 18.59
CA ILE A 165 29.42 14.93 19.64
C ILE A 165 30.89 15.37 19.83
N LYS A 166 31.56 15.84 18.77
CA LYS A 166 32.94 16.35 18.86
C LYS A 166 32.98 17.74 19.49
N GLU A 167 32.02 18.61 19.18
CA GLU A 167 31.92 19.94 19.79
C GLU A 167 31.58 19.85 21.28
N SER A 168 30.60 19.04 21.67
CA SER A 168 30.25 18.83 23.09
C SER A 168 31.40 18.24 23.92
N LYS A 169 32.22 17.33 23.37
CA LYS A 169 33.44 16.84 24.06
C LYS A 169 34.53 17.89 24.21
N LYS A 170 34.60 18.86 23.30
CA LYS A 170 35.58 19.94 23.35
C LYS A 170 35.21 20.98 24.42
N GLU A 171 33.92 21.27 24.59
CA GLU A 171 33.43 22.14 25.66
C GLU A 171 33.66 21.54 27.05
N ILE A 172 33.41 20.23 27.24
CA ILE A 172 33.64 19.53 28.52
C ILE A 172 35.11 19.53 28.94
N ASN A 173 36.05 19.34 28.00
CA ASN A 173 37.48 19.38 28.31
C ASN A 173 38.00 20.80 28.62
N THR A 174 37.26 21.83 28.19
CA THR A 174 37.62 23.24 28.46
C THR A 174 37.11 23.68 29.83
N SER A 175 35.99 23.13 30.33
CA SER A 175 35.49 23.41 31.68
C SER A 175 36.32 22.74 32.79
N ASP A 176 36.85 21.54 32.58
CA ASP A 176 37.68 20.84 33.58
C ASP A 176 39.08 21.46 33.78
N SER A 177 39.54 22.29 32.84
CA SER A 177 40.84 22.96 32.91
C SER A 177 40.79 24.36 33.57
N GLU A 178 39.59 24.91 33.79
CA GLU A 178 39.40 26.16 34.55
C GLU A 178 39.15 25.91 36.05
N GLU A 179 38.70 24.71 36.45
CA GLU A 179 38.45 24.38 37.87
C GLU A 179 39.71 23.91 38.62
N THR A 180 40.80 23.59 37.91
CA THR A 180 42.10 23.17 38.51
C THR A 180 43.10 24.31 38.72
N ASN A 181 42.75 25.55 38.35
CA ASN A 181 43.56 26.76 38.57
C ASN A 181 42.81 27.80 39.42
N LYS A 182 42.21 27.37 40.54
CA LYS A 182 41.76 28.26 41.62
C LYS A 182 42.11 27.70 42.99
#